data_AF-A0A7T7HF37-F1
#
_entry.id   AF-A0A7T7HF37-F1
#
_cell.length_a   1.000
_cell.length_b   1.000
_cell.length_c   1.000
_cell.angle_alpha   90.00
_cell.angle_beta   90.00
_cell.angle_gamma   90.00
#
_symmetry.space_group_name_H-M   'P 1'
#
loop_
_entity.id
_entity.type
_entity.pdbx_description
1 polymer ?
#
loop_
_entity_poly.entity_id
_entity_poly.type
_entity_poly.pdbx_seq_one_letter_code
_entity_poly.pdbx_strand_id
1 'polypeptide(L)'
;MDGLFKELAENVRNTYSKFIDEAEKEKSDRIKNYILDKEKPRLRYKHLLNIDNVFNEIPINATDETLEARLHEISFRLEQKREKAFEKIFKKKKYDKEEFGKIVHEVLREEASFSKDKLADLMVKRKSILKLFKKYLQWRDEENYMLEEDLHNIIFTMGADSDNTPYEYHNLWLLDERLSFHSYTASDRQLKTNKKLESDSQKEPDIFIYDIPCAYSDNPDKINSLVLFEFKRPGRDMDNSKDKKLDSQLEGYFFELSKSKAKNSKGRYINVQKETPKFGYVVCELHKDLIDYNIDWNGFKKTPHETLYKVNPELNLYIEVIDYNHLVDFAEKRHEVFFKALGIDNL
;
A
#
# COMPACT_ATOMS: atom_id res chain seq x y z
N MET A 1 -33.32 25.89 -39.57
CA MET A 1 -33.07 26.46 -38.23
C MET A 1 -31.66 26.17 -37.75
N ASP A 2 -31.17 24.93 -37.83
CA ASP A 2 -29.81 24.58 -37.38
C ASP A 2 -28.66 25.38 -38.02
N GLY A 3 -28.78 25.72 -39.32
CA GLY A 3 -27.79 26.58 -40.00
C GLY A 3 -27.72 27.99 -39.42
N LEU A 4 -28.87 28.59 -39.10
CA LEU A 4 -28.97 29.92 -38.51
C LEU A 4 -28.40 29.94 -37.07
N PHE A 5 -28.68 28.90 -36.28
CA PHE A 5 -28.13 28.75 -34.92
C PHE A 5 -26.60 28.59 -34.94
N LYS A 6 -26.05 27.86 -35.92
CA LYS A 6 -24.60 27.77 -36.11
C LYS A 6 -23.96 29.12 -36.43
N GLU A 7 -24.55 29.86 -37.36
CA GLU A 7 -24.05 31.16 -37.80
C GLU A 7 -24.12 32.21 -36.68
N LEU A 8 -25.20 32.19 -35.89
CA LEU A 8 -25.34 33.01 -34.68
C LEU A 8 -24.29 32.65 -33.62
N ALA A 9 -24.06 31.35 -33.37
CA ALA A 9 -23.06 30.91 -32.41
C ALA A 9 -21.63 31.29 -32.83
N GLU A 10 -21.29 31.21 -34.11
CA GLU A 10 -20.00 31.67 -34.64
C GLU A 10 -19.83 33.19 -34.51
N ASN A 11 -20.86 33.98 -34.87
CA ASN A 11 -20.79 35.43 -34.71
C ASN A 11 -20.62 35.84 -33.24
N VAL A 12 -21.37 35.22 -32.32
CA VAL A 12 -21.24 35.46 -30.88
C VAL A 12 -19.85 35.10 -30.38
N ARG A 13 -19.29 33.95 -30.78
CA ARG A 13 -17.91 33.58 -30.43
C ARG A 13 -16.88 34.58 -30.94
N ASN A 14 -17.03 35.06 -32.17
CA ASN A 14 -16.10 36.02 -32.74
C ASN A 14 -16.17 37.39 -32.02
N THR A 15 -17.38 37.89 -31.76
CA THR A 15 -17.60 39.17 -31.07
C THR A 15 -17.08 39.15 -29.63
N TYR A 16 -17.25 38.04 -28.91
CA TYR A 16 -16.88 37.93 -27.49
C TYR A 16 -15.62 37.10 -27.24
N SER A 17 -14.82 36.82 -28.26
CA SER A 17 -13.62 35.97 -28.21
C SER A 17 -12.72 36.26 -27.01
N LYS A 18 -12.38 37.53 -26.75
CA LYS A 18 -11.55 37.91 -25.59
C LYS A 18 -12.15 37.49 -24.24
N PHE A 19 -13.44 37.70 -24.03
CA PHE A 19 -14.11 37.32 -22.78
C PHE A 19 -14.22 35.80 -22.64
N ILE A 20 -14.41 35.10 -23.76
CA ILE A 20 -14.42 33.63 -23.80
C ILE A 20 -13.03 33.10 -23.46
N ASP A 21 -11.96 33.65 -24.04
CA ASP A 21 -10.59 33.24 -23.77
C ASP A 21 -10.20 33.49 -22.30
N GLU A 22 -10.60 34.63 -21.74
CA GLU A 22 -10.41 34.94 -20.31
C GLU A 22 -11.15 33.94 -19.41
N ALA A 23 -12.41 33.65 -19.71
CA ALA A 23 -13.22 32.70 -18.94
C ALA A 23 -12.69 31.25 -19.06
N GLU A 24 -12.22 30.85 -20.25
CA GLU A 24 -11.59 29.55 -20.48
C GLU A 24 -10.26 29.42 -19.74
N LYS A 25 -9.49 30.52 -19.66
CA LYS A 25 -8.27 30.57 -18.86
C LYS A 25 -8.57 30.46 -17.37
N GLU A 26 -9.54 31.22 -16.85
CA GLU A 26 -9.96 31.14 -15.45
C GLU A 26 -10.44 29.73 -15.08
N LYS A 27 -11.24 29.11 -15.96
CA LYS A 27 -11.66 27.72 -15.82
C LYS A 27 -10.44 26.78 -15.75
N SER A 28 -9.49 26.92 -16.68
CA SER A 28 -8.29 26.08 -16.73
C SER A 28 -7.40 26.24 -15.49
N ASP A 29 -7.21 27.47 -15.01
CA ASP A 29 -6.48 27.76 -13.78
C ASP A 29 -7.18 27.19 -12.55
N ARG A 30 -8.51 27.29 -12.47
CA ARG A 30 -9.31 26.66 -11.42
C ARG A 30 -9.15 25.14 -11.41
N ILE A 31 -9.28 24.48 -12.56
CA ILE A 31 -9.12 23.02 -12.67
C ILE A 31 -7.70 22.60 -12.27
N LYS A 32 -6.69 23.35 -12.71
CA LYS A 32 -5.31 23.12 -12.32
C LYS A 32 -5.11 23.23 -10.81
N ASN A 33 -5.65 24.26 -10.18
CA ASN A 33 -5.58 24.44 -8.73
C ASN A 33 -6.34 23.34 -7.97
N TYR A 34 -7.47 22.88 -8.52
CA TYR A 34 -8.21 21.76 -7.95
C TYR A 34 -7.43 20.44 -7.98
N ILE A 35 -6.79 20.14 -9.11
CA ILE A 35 -5.97 18.93 -9.30
C ILE A 35 -4.70 18.97 -8.42
N LEU A 36 -4.05 20.13 -8.35
CA LEU A 36 -2.78 20.35 -7.63
C LEU A 36 -2.96 20.89 -6.21
N ASP A 37 -4.17 20.79 -5.65
CA ASP A 37 -4.46 21.18 -4.28
C ASP A 37 -3.48 20.50 -3.30
N LYS A 38 -2.84 21.28 -2.43
CA LYS A 38 -1.79 20.80 -1.51
C LYS A 38 -2.31 19.85 -0.44
N GLU A 39 -3.54 20.07 0.01
CA GLU A 39 -4.16 19.32 1.09
C GLU A 39 -4.82 18.04 0.55
N LYS A 40 -5.38 18.10 -0.66
CA LYS A 40 -6.09 16.99 -1.29
C LYS A 40 -5.72 16.83 -2.77
N PRO A 41 -4.47 16.50 -3.12
CA PRO A 41 -4.06 16.45 -4.51
C PRO A 41 -4.73 15.29 -5.27
N ARG A 42 -5.28 15.56 -6.45
CA ARG A 42 -5.93 14.56 -7.33
C ARG A 42 -4.98 14.14 -8.45
N LEU A 43 -3.80 13.63 -8.08
CA LEU A 43 -2.70 13.40 -9.03
C LEU A 43 -3.01 12.39 -10.12
N ARG A 44 -4.03 11.55 -9.94
CA ARG A 44 -4.58 10.69 -11.01
C ARG A 44 -5.00 11.44 -12.28
N TYR A 45 -5.26 12.75 -12.18
CA TYR A 45 -5.67 13.60 -13.31
C TYR A 45 -4.55 14.53 -13.82
N LYS A 46 -3.33 14.45 -13.26
CA LYS A 46 -2.26 15.41 -13.55
C LYS A 46 -1.89 15.46 -15.03
N HIS A 47 -1.91 14.33 -15.73
CA HIS A 47 -1.63 14.21 -17.16
C HIS A 47 -2.63 14.98 -18.02
N LEU A 48 -3.87 15.16 -17.55
CA LEU A 48 -4.88 15.94 -18.26
C LEU A 48 -4.44 17.40 -18.42
N LEU A 49 -3.63 17.93 -17.50
CA LEU A 49 -3.10 19.29 -17.59
C LEU A 49 -2.17 19.52 -18.80
N ASN A 50 -1.66 18.44 -19.41
CA ASN A 50 -0.79 18.50 -20.58
C ASN A 50 -1.53 18.19 -21.89
N ILE A 51 -2.86 18.02 -21.84
CA ILE A 51 -3.67 17.71 -23.02
C ILE A 51 -4.46 18.95 -23.40
N ASP A 52 -4.16 19.50 -24.57
CA ASP A 52 -4.85 20.67 -25.09
C ASP A 52 -6.36 20.42 -25.22
N ASN A 53 -7.17 21.42 -24.87
CA ASN A 53 -8.63 21.41 -25.04
C ASN A 53 -9.39 20.32 -24.27
N VAL A 54 -8.72 19.57 -23.38
CA VAL A 54 -9.34 18.42 -22.70
C VAL A 54 -10.46 18.82 -21.74
N PHE A 55 -10.44 20.06 -21.25
CA PHE A 55 -11.41 20.60 -20.29
C PHE A 55 -12.55 21.38 -20.94
N ASN A 56 -12.63 21.42 -22.28
CA ASN A 56 -13.64 22.23 -22.99
C ASN A 56 -15.08 21.79 -22.67
N GLU A 57 -15.28 20.51 -22.39
CA GLU A 57 -16.59 19.93 -22.03
C GLU A 57 -16.99 20.19 -20.56
N ILE A 58 -16.09 20.75 -19.75
CA ILE A 58 -16.35 21.08 -18.35
C ILE A 58 -17.02 22.45 -18.27
N PRO A 59 -18.20 22.57 -17.61
CA PRO A 59 -18.83 23.87 -17.37
C PRO A 59 -17.94 24.80 -16.53
N ILE A 60 -17.86 26.08 -16.89
CA ILE A 60 -17.06 27.09 -16.19
C ILE A 60 -17.43 27.19 -14.70
N ASN A 61 -18.72 27.09 -14.40
CA ASN A 61 -19.29 27.16 -13.05
C ASN A 61 -19.52 25.78 -12.40
N ALA A 62 -18.86 24.72 -12.88
CA ALA A 62 -19.01 23.37 -12.32
C ALA A 62 -18.70 23.38 -10.81
N THR A 63 -19.52 22.74 -9.97
CA THR A 63 -19.15 22.51 -8.56
C THR A 63 -17.94 21.57 -8.48
N ASP A 64 -17.28 21.48 -7.33
CA ASP A 64 -16.17 20.55 -7.14
C ASP A 64 -16.58 19.09 -7.36
N GLU A 65 -17.80 18.72 -6.98
CA GLU A 65 -18.39 17.41 -7.25
C GLU A 65 -18.58 17.17 -8.76
N THR A 66 -19.11 18.16 -9.47
CA THR A 66 -19.28 18.09 -10.93
C THR A 66 -17.92 18.01 -11.63
N LEU A 67 -16.95 18.78 -11.15
CA LEU A 67 -15.59 18.80 -11.66
C LEU A 67 -14.93 17.43 -11.50
N GLU A 68 -15.00 16.83 -10.31
CA GLU A 68 -14.46 15.51 -10.03
C GLU A 68 -15.09 14.43 -10.94
N ALA A 69 -16.41 14.43 -11.09
CA ALA A 69 -17.12 13.50 -11.98
C ALA A 69 -16.69 13.65 -13.45
N ARG A 70 -16.56 14.89 -13.94
CA ARG A 70 -16.11 15.16 -15.31
C ARG A 70 -14.65 14.77 -15.56
N LEU A 71 -13.76 15.03 -14.60
CA LEU A 71 -12.36 14.60 -14.70
C LEU A 71 -12.25 13.07 -14.77
N HIS A 72 -13.08 12.36 -13.99
CA HIS A 72 -13.16 10.90 -14.06
C HIS A 72 -13.64 10.41 -15.43
N GLU A 73 -14.72 11.00 -15.97
CA GLU A 73 -15.26 10.69 -17.29
C GLU A 73 -14.23 10.90 -18.41
N ILE A 74 -13.53 12.04 -18.38
CA ILE A 74 -12.45 12.36 -19.33
C ILE A 74 -11.34 11.32 -19.24
N SER A 75 -10.86 11.02 -18.03
CA SER A 75 -9.78 10.05 -17.81
C SER A 75 -10.17 8.65 -18.31
N PHE A 76 -11.38 8.19 -18.01
CA PHE A 76 -11.91 6.92 -18.48
C PHE A 76 -12.02 6.84 -20.01
N ARG A 77 -12.47 7.92 -20.66
CA ARG A 77 -12.54 7.98 -22.13
C ARG A 77 -11.14 7.90 -22.77
N LEU A 78 -10.15 8.55 -22.17
CA LEU A 78 -8.76 8.46 -22.64
C LEU A 78 -8.17 7.06 -22.43
N GLU A 79 -8.46 6.41 -21.29
CA GLU A 79 -8.08 5.02 -21.03
C GLU A 79 -8.66 4.06 -22.08
N GLN A 80 -9.96 4.16 -22.37
CA GLN A 80 -10.58 3.35 -23.44
C GLN A 80 -10.00 3.63 -24.83
N LYS A 81 -9.68 4.89 -25.15
CA LYS A 81 -9.07 5.25 -26.43
C LYS A 81 -7.69 4.60 -26.57
N ARG A 82 -6.92 4.60 -25.49
CA ARG A 82 -5.57 4.01 -25.40
C ARG A 82 -5.62 2.48 -25.50
N GLU A 83 -6.52 1.82 -24.77
CA GLU A 83 -6.72 0.36 -24.88
C GLU A 83 -7.07 -0.06 -26.31
N LYS A 84 -7.96 0.67 -26.97
CA LYS A 84 -8.29 0.44 -28.39
C LYS A 84 -7.09 0.67 -29.31
N ALA A 85 -6.20 1.62 -29.00
CA ALA A 85 -4.98 1.83 -29.75
C ALA A 85 -4.01 0.65 -29.58
N PHE A 86 -3.81 0.16 -28.35
CA PHE A 86 -3.04 -1.06 -28.08
C PHE A 86 -3.60 -2.26 -28.82
N GLU A 87 -4.90 -2.52 -28.75
CA GLU A 87 -5.50 -3.64 -29.49
C GLU A 87 -5.28 -3.55 -31.00
N LYS A 88 -5.38 -2.35 -31.58
CA LYS A 88 -5.08 -2.12 -33.00
C LYS A 88 -3.61 -2.40 -33.31
N ILE A 89 -2.70 -2.10 -32.38
CA ILE A 89 -1.27 -2.43 -32.48
C ILE A 89 -1.04 -3.96 -32.46
N PHE A 90 -1.80 -4.70 -31.67
CA PHE A 90 -1.65 -6.16 -31.61
C PHE A 90 -2.35 -6.91 -32.76
N LYS A 91 -3.37 -6.32 -33.38
CA LYS A 91 -4.17 -6.96 -34.45
C LYS A 91 -3.57 -6.86 -35.86
N LYS A 92 -2.70 -5.87 -36.14
CA LYS A 92 -2.15 -5.66 -37.49
C LYS A 92 -0.99 -6.65 -37.71
N LYS A 93 -1.10 -7.52 -38.72
CA LYS A 93 -0.11 -8.58 -39.02
C LYS A 93 1.16 -8.09 -39.73
N LYS A 94 1.13 -6.88 -40.30
CA LYS A 94 2.26 -6.23 -40.98
C LYS A 94 2.25 -4.75 -40.63
N TYR A 95 3.43 -4.24 -40.31
CA TYR A 95 3.67 -2.82 -40.19
C TYR A 95 4.85 -2.41 -41.06
N ASP A 96 4.78 -1.19 -41.58
CA ASP A 96 5.99 -0.49 -41.99
C ASP A 96 6.82 -0.14 -40.75
N LYS A 97 8.15 -0.29 -40.83
CA LYS A 97 9.07 -0.24 -39.69
C LYS A 97 9.09 1.15 -39.04
N GLU A 98 8.98 2.22 -39.84
CA GLU A 98 8.94 3.60 -39.34
C GLU A 98 7.57 3.99 -38.76
N GLU A 99 6.48 3.62 -39.43
CA GLU A 99 5.11 3.87 -38.94
C GLU A 99 4.86 3.15 -37.61
N PHE A 100 5.32 1.90 -37.50
CA PHE A 100 5.26 1.12 -36.25
C PHE A 100 6.02 1.81 -35.12
N GLY A 101 7.26 2.25 -35.40
CA GLY A 101 8.10 2.92 -34.42
C GLY A 101 7.42 4.16 -33.84
N LYS A 102 6.84 5.00 -34.69
CA LYS A 102 6.13 6.22 -34.25
C LYS A 102 4.90 5.90 -33.40
N ILE A 103 4.03 5.00 -33.87
CA ILE A 103 2.80 4.62 -33.15
C ILE A 103 3.13 4.01 -31.79
N VAL A 104 4.11 3.11 -31.73
CA VAL A 104 4.55 2.47 -30.48
C VAL A 104 5.13 3.50 -29.52
N HIS A 105 5.99 4.41 -29.99
CA HIS A 105 6.56 5.45 -29.14
C HIS A 105 5.51 6.40 -28.55
N GLU A 106 4.50 6.78 -29.34
CA GLU A 106 3.41 7.65 -28.87
C GLU A 106 2.56 6.95 -27.81
N VAL A 107 2.12 5.72 -28.09
CA VAL A 107 1.31 4.93 -27.15
C VAL A 107 2.08 4.62 -25.86
N LEU A 108 3.37 4.27 -25.94
CA LEU A 108 4.20 4.05 -24.75
C LEU A 108 4.41 5.32 -23.93
N ARG A 109 4.54 6.48 -24.58
CA ARG A 109 4.67 7.76 -23.88
C ARG A 109 3.38 8.09 -23.11
N GLU A 110 2.23 7.93 -23.74
CA GLU A 110 0.93 8.14 -23.09
C GLU A 110 0.73 7.17 -21.92
N GLU A 111 1.07 5.89 -22.10
CA GLU A 111 0.99 4.87 -21.05
C GLU A 111 1.90 5.21 -19.86
N ALA A 112 3.13 5.64 -20.13
CA ALA A 112 4.06 6.04 -19.08
C ALA A 112 3.55 7.23 -18.26
N SER A 113 2.97 8.24 -18.91
CA SER A 113 2.36 9.39 -18.23
C SER A 113 1.18 8.96 -17.36
N PHE A 114 0.31 8.10 -17.87
CA PHE A 114 -0.86 7.63 -17.15
C PHE A 114 -0.51 6.72 -15.96
N SER A 115 0.42 5.79 -16.14
CA SER A 115 0.91 4.92 -15.06
C SER A 115 1.61 5.74 -13.96
N LYS A 116 2.38 6.76 -14.34
CA LYS A 116 3.03 7.66 -13.39
C LYS A 116 2.02 8.36 -12.48
N ASP A 117 0.90 8.81 -13.03
CA ASP A 117 -0.15 9.49 -12.28
C ASP A 117 -0.93 8.55 -11.36
N LYS A 118 -1.25 7.34 -11.82
CA LYS A 118 -1.83 6.29 -10.96
C LYS A 118 -0.90 5.97 -9.78
N LEU A 119 0.40 5.87 -10.03
CA LEU A 119 1.40 5.70 -8.98
C LEU A 119 1.44 6.91 -8.04
N ALA A 120 1.39 8.13 -8.56
CA ALA A 120 1.35 9.34 -7.75
C ALA A 120 0.14 9.39 -6.83
N ASP A 121 -1.04 9.02 -7.33
CA ASP A 121 -2.26 8.91 -6.52
C ASP A 121 -2.14 7.85 -5.41
N LEU A 122 -1.57 6.68 -5.73
CA LEU A 122 -1.28 5.64 -4.74
C LEU A 122 -0.32 6.16 -3.65
N MET A 123 0.74 6.87 -4.05
CA MET A 123 1.71 7.43 -3.11
C MET A 123 1.10 8.52 -2.22
N VAL A 124 0.19 9.35 -2.75
CA VAL A 124 -0.58 10.32 -1.94
C VAL A 124 -1.41 9.59 -0.88
N LYS A 125 -2.11 8.51 -1.25
CA LYS A 125 -2.89 7.70 -0.28
C LYS A 125 -1.99 7.11 0.81
N ARG A 126 -0.86 6.51 0.44
CA ARG A 126 0.13 5.98 1.39
C ARG A 126 0.66 7.07 2.33
N LYS A 127 0.96 8.27 1.82
CA LYS A 127 1.39 9.42 2.63
C LYS A 127 0.31 9.86 3.63
N SER A 128 -0.96 9.85 3.23
CA SER A 128 -2.09 10.14 4.13
C SER A 128 -2.23 9.09 5.23
N ILE A 129 -2.05 7.80 4.91
CA ILE A 129 -2.05 6.72 5.90
C ILE A 129 -0.89 6.87 6.89
N LEU A 130 0.32 7.20 6.43
CA LEU A 130 1.47 7.47 7.32
C LEU A 130 1.19 8.64 8.26
N LYS A 131 0.61 9.74 7.75
CA LYS A 131 0.19 10.88 8.59
C LYS A 131 -0.85 10.46 9.63
N LEU A 132 -1.84 9.65 9.24
CA LEU A 132 -2.85 9.12 10.16
C LEU A 132 -2.21 8.26 11.24
N PHE A 133 -1.36 7.31 10.84
CA PHE A 133 -0.66 6.41 11.74
C PHE A 133 0.19 7.18 12.77
N LYS A 134 0.99 8.16 12.31
CA LYS A 134 1.76 9.06 13.20
C LYS A 134 0.88 9.80 14.20
N LYS A 135 -0.26 10.32 13.75
CA LYS A 135 -1.21 11.00 14.64
C LYS A 135 -1.73 10.08 15.75
N TYR A 136 -1.91 8.79 15.46
CA TYR A 136 -2.36 7.80 16.44
C TYR A 136 -1.26 7.36 17.42
N LEU A 137 0.02 7.58 17.08
CA LEU A 137 1.14 7.38 18.00
C LEU A 137 1.33 8.53 19.00
N GLN A 138 0.75 9.71 18.73
CA GLN A 138 0.88 10.86 19.61
C GLN A 138 -0.01 10.75 20.85
N TRP A 139 0.47 11.31 21.95
CA TRP A 139 -0.27 11.39 23.22
C TRP A 139 -1.52 12.25 23.05
N ARG A 140 -2.67 11.79 23.57
CA ARG A 140 -3.86 12.65 23.69
C ARG A 140 -3.78 13.49 24.96
N ASP A 141 -4.52 14.59 24.96
CA ASP A 141 -4.70 15.51 26.10
C ASP A 141 -5.29 14.85 27.37
N GLU A 142 -5.67 13.57 27.33
CA GLU A 142 -6.24 12.78 28.44
C GLU A 142 -5.30 11.65 28.93
N GLU A 143 -3.99 11.81 28.79
CA GLU A 143 -2.93 10.90 29.27
C GLU A 143 -2.98 9.45 28.72
N ASN A 144 -3.77 9.19 27.66
CA ASN A 144 -3.94 7.85 27.11
C ASN A 144 -3.52 7.75 25.64
N TYR A 145 -2.65 6.78 25.32
CA TYR A 145 -2.37 6.35 23.96
C TYR A 145 -3.58 5.67 23.32
N MET A 146 -3.66 5.69 21.98
CA MET A 146 -4.62 4.89 21.21
C MET A 146 -4.53 3.41 21.56
N LEU A 147 -5.65 2.71 21.38
CA LEU A 147 -5.70 1.29 21.64
C LEU A 147 -4.84 0.58 20.59
N GLU A 148 -4.24 -0.54 20.99
CA GLU A 148 -3.53 -1.44 20.08
C GLU A 148 -4.42 -1.83 18.89
N GLU A 149 -5.70 -2.07 19.16
CA GLU A 149 -6.75 -2.36 18.18
C GLU A 149 -6.85 -1.27 17.09
N ASP A 150 -6.71 0.01 17.42
CA ASP A 150 -6.80 1.09 16.44
C ASP A 150 -5.62 1.04 15.45
N LEU A 151 -4.39 0.90 15.97
CA LEU A 151 -3.18 0.81 15.16
C LEU A 151 -3.16 -0.47 14.34
N HIS A 152 -3.59 -1.58 14.94
CA HIS A 152 -3.73 -2.87 14.28
C HIS A 152 -4.68 -2.75 13.09
N ASN A 153 -5.89 -2.22 13.29
CA ASN A 153 -6.88 -2.07 12.21
C ASN A 153 -6.44 -1.14 11.07
N ILE A 154 -5.54 -0.18 11.32
CA ILE A 154 -4.92 0.61 10.23
C ILE A 154 -4.01 -0.29 9.37
N ILE A 155 -3.28 -1.22 9.98
CA ILE A 155 -2.38 -2.14 9.28
C ILE A 155 -3.18 -3.23 8.57
N PHE A 156 -4.07 -3.92 9.29
CA PHE A 156 -4.93 -4.97 8.78
C PHE A 156 -6.14 -5.14 9.70
N THR A 157 -7.34 -5.30 9.13
CA THR A 157 -8.57 -5.43 9.92
C THR A 157 -8.56 -6.69 10.80
N MET A 158 -8.75 -6.52 12.10
CA MET A 158 -8.80 -7.62 13.06
C MET A 158 -9.92 -8.61 12.74
N GLY A 159 -9.65 -9.90 12.91
CA GLY A 159 -10.56 -11.00 12.57
C GLY A 159 -10.70 -11.31 11.08
N ALA A 160 -10.10 -10.50 10.19
CA ALA A 160 -10.17 -10.68 8.75
C ALA A 160 -9.05 -11.59 8.20
N ASP A 161 -9.21 -12.01 6.94
CA ASP A 161 -8.22 -12.76 6.18
C ASP A 161 -8.11 -12.24 4.74
N SER A 162 -7.00 -12.56 4.06
CA SER A 162 -6.75 -12.09 2.69
C SER A 162 -7.66 -12.74 1.64
N ASP A 163 -8.40 -13.80 1.98
CA ASP A 163 -9.37 -14.40 1.05
C ASP A 163 -10.61 -13.50 0.89
N ASN A 164 -10.96 -12.74 1.94
CA ASN A 164 -12.15 -11.88 1.98
C ASN A 164 -11.83 -10.39 2.02
N THR A 165 -10.56 -10.02 2.17
CA THR A 165 -10.10 -8.63 2.20
C THR A 165 -9.33 -8.32 0.92
N PRO A 166 -9.85 -7.43 0.04
CA PRO A 166 -9.11 -6.94 -1.12
C PRO A 166 -7.77 -6.32 -0.73
N TYR A 167 -6.78 -6.43 -1.62
CA TYR A 167 -5.44 -5.92 -1.40
C TYR A 167 -5.41 -4.42 -1.06
N GLU A 168 -6.32 -3.65 -1.64
CA GLU A 168 -6.46 -2.22 -1.43
C GLU A 168 -6.95 -1.84 -0.03
N TYR A 169 -7.47 -2.81 0.75
CA TYR A 169 -8.13 -2.58 2.04
C TYR A 169 -7.23 -2.89 3.24
N HIS A 170 -5.94 -3.18 3.01
CA HIS A 170 -4.96 -3.37 4.07
C HIS A 170 -3.65 -2.64 3.78
N ASN A 171 -2.87 -2.38 4.83
CA ASN A 171 -1.63 -1.60 4.77
C ASN A 171 -0.40 -2.38 5.26
N LEU A 172 -0.29 -3.66 4.93
CA LEU A 172 0.88 -4.50 5.27
C LEU A 172 2.21 -3.91 4.78
N TRP A 173 2.17 -3.08 3.74
CA TRP A 173 3.32 -2.32 3.23
C TRP A 173 3.93 -1.37 4.28
N LEU A 174 3.17 -0.97 5.31
CA LEU A 174 3.68 -0.22 6.47
C LEU A 174 4.74 -1.03 7.21
N LEU A 175 4.54 -2.33 7.34
CA LEU A 175 5.50 -3.23 7.98
C LEU A 175 6.68 -3.47 7.02
N ASP A 176 6.41 -4.03 5.85
CA ASP A 176 7.41 -4.31 4.81
C ASP A 176 6.74 -4.48 3.44
N GLU A 177 7.30 -3.87 2.38
CA GLU A 177 6.77 -3.97 1.01
C GLU A 177 6.71 -5.41 0.49
N ARG A 178 7.59 -6.29 0.97
CA ARG A 178 7.59 -7.71 0.57
C ARG A 178 6.32 -8.43 1.01
N LEU A 179 5.67 -7.95 2.08
CA LEU A 179 4.42 -8.53 2.57
C LEU A 179 3.28 -8.31 1.59
N SER A 180 3.39 -7.37 0.65
CA SER A 180 2.39 -7.19 -0.40
C SER A 180 2.25 -8.39 -1.34
N PHE A 181 3.24 -9.28 -1.37
CA PHE A 181 3.26 -10.46 -2.24
C PHE A 181 2.88 -11.75 -1.51
N HIS A 182 2.25 -11.67 -0.33
CA HIS A 182 1.86 -12.84 0.43
C HIS A 182 0.84 -13.73 -0.30
N SER A 183 0.91 -15.03 -0.05
CA SER A 183 -0.09 -15.98 -0.56
C SER A 183 -1.34 -16.03 0.31
N TYR A 184 -1.19 -15.84 1.62
CA TYR A 184 -2.31 -15.74 2.55
C TYR A 184 -1.93 -14.95 3.81
N THR A 185 -2.85 -14.14 4.33
CA THR A 185 -2.73 -13.42 5.59
C THR A 185 -3.99 -13.62 6.43
N ALA A 186 -3.83 -13.72 7.75
CA ALA A 186 -4.91 -13.68 8.72
C ALA A 186 -4.51 -12.75 9.88
N SER A 187 -5.47 -11.97 10.40
CA SER A 187 -5.23 -11.06 11.51
C SER A 187 -6.17 -11.37 12.68
N ASP A 188 -5.63 -11.46 13.89
CA ASP A 188 -6.36 -11.77 15.13
C ASP A 188 -7.28 -13.00 14.98
N ARG A 189 -6.69 -14.10 14.50
CA ARG A 189 -7.42 -15.35 14.24
C ARG A 189 -6.69 -16.54 14.83
N GLN A 190 -7.48 -17.43 15.45
CA GLN A 190 -6.95 -18.64 16.06
C GLN A 190 -6.22 -19.48 15.02
N LEU A 191 -5.03 -19.98 15.38
CA LEU A 191 -4.25 -20.85 14.51
C LEU A 191 -5.05 -22.07 14.03
N LYS A 192 -5.97 -22.60 14.84
CA LYS A 192 -6.88 -23.70 14.43
C LYS A 192 -7.88 -23.34 13.33
N THR A 193 -8.15 -22.06 13.11
CA THR A 193 -9.07 -21.60 12.05
C THR A 193 -8.35 -21.34 10.73
N ASN A 194 -7.03 -21.54 10.70
CA ASN A 194 -6.22 -21.27 9.54
C ASN A 194 -6.52 -22.27 8.41
N LYS A 195 -6.78 -21.74 7.21
CA LYS A 195 -7.13 -22.58 6.05
C LYS A 195 -5.91 -23.22 5.37
N LYS A 196 -4.71 -22.69 5.60
CA LYS A 196 -3.46 -23.13 4.97
C LYS A 196 -2.67 -24.07 5.87
N LEU A 197 -2.77 -23.91 7.20
CA LEU A 197 -2.09 -24.74 8.18
C LEU A 197 -3.09 -25.37 9.17
N GLU A 198 -2.98 -26.68 9.41
CA GLU A 198 -3.80 -27.37 10.40
C GLU A 198 -3.13 -27.27 11.78
N SER A 199 -3.85 -26.78 12.79
CA SER A 199 -3.37 -26.70 14.17
C SER A 199 -4.55 -26.89 15.12
N ASP A 200 -4.33 -27.43 16.32
CA ASP A 200 -5.35 -27.47 17.38
C ASP A 200 -5.28 -26.24 18.30
N SER A 201 -4.32 -25.34 18.06
CA SER A 201 -4.04 -24.21 18.91
C SER A 201 -5.11 -23.11 18.80
N GLN A 202 -5.58 -22.65 19.97
CA GLN A 202 -6.49 -21.49 20.08
C GLN A 202 -5.74 -20.17 20.19
N LYS A 203 -4.41 -20.17 20.06
CA LYS A 203 -3.61 -18.95 20.07
C LYS A 203 -3.94 -18.08 18.87
N GLU A 204 -4.02 -16.77 19.09
CA GLU A 204 -4.37 -15.75 18.11
C GLU A 204 -3.16 -14.82 17.92
N PRO A 205 -2.34 -15.04 16.88
CA PRO A 205 -1.34 -14.04 16.51
C PRO A 205 -2.02 -12.82 15.91
N ASP A 206 -1.44 -11.64 16.12
CA ASP A 206 -2.01 -10.40 15.60
C ASP A 206 -2.01 -10.37 14.08
N ILE A 207 -0.89 -10.69 13.44
CA ILE A 207 -0.84 -10.92 12.00
C ILE A 207 -0.04 -12.19 11.73
N PHE A 208 -0.66 -13.11 11.02
CA PHE A 208 -0.01 -14.29 10.45
C PHE A 208 0.01 -14.19 8.94
N ILE A 209 1.20 -14.32 8.36
CA ILE A 209 1.42 -14.31 6.92
C ILE A 209 2.04 -15.64 6.52
N TYR A 210 1.35 -16.30 5.61
CA TYR A 210 1.76 -17.56 5.01
C TYR A 210 2.34 -17.29 3.63
N ASP A 211 3.56 -17.79 3.45
CA ASP A 211 4.19 -17.97 2.14
C ASP A 211 4.33 -16.66 1.37
N ILE A 212 5.36 -15.91 1.74
CA ILE A 212 5.91 -14.84 0.90
C ILE A 212 6.83 -15.53 -0.12
N PRO A 213 6.53 -15.45 -1.43
CA PRO A 213 7.37 -16.02 -2.46
C PRO A 213 8.79 -15.47 -2.32
N CYS A 214 9.77 -16.35 -2.15
CA CYS A 214 11.16 -15.95 -2.26
C CYS A 214 11.52 -15.95 -3.75
N ALA A 215 12.29 -14.97 -4.21
CA ALA A 215 12.64 -14.78 -5.63
C ALA A 215 13.27 -16.01 -6.34
N TYR A 216 13.62 -17.06 -5.60
CA TYR A 216 14.26 -18.28 -6.10
C TYR A 216 13.54 -19.58 -5.70
N SER A 217 12.34 -19.52 -5.13
CA SER A 217 11.61 -20.72 -4.68
C SER A 217 10.14 -20.70 -5.09
N ASP A 218 9.88 -20.89 -6.37
CA ASP A 218 8.53 -21.15 -6.90
C ASP A 218 8.19 -22.64 -6.81
N ASN A 219 8.49 -23.31 -5.68
CA ASN A 219 8.05 -24.68 -5.49
C ASN A 219 6.65 -24.69 -4.88
N PRO A 220 5.58 -24.94 -5.65
CA PRO A 220 4.21 -24.92 -5.15
C PRO A 220 3.93 -26.04 -4.13
N ASP A 221 4.84 -27.00 -3.98
CA ASP A 221 4.73 -28.10 -3.02
C ASP A 221 5.47 -27.81 -1.68
N LYS A 222 6.03 -26.61 -1.47
CA LYS A 222 6.71 -26.22 -0.21
C LYS A 222 6.29 -24.85 0.30
N ILE A 223 6.34 -24.68 1.62
CA ILE A 223 6.18 -23.39 2.29
C ILE A 223 7.51 -22.64 2.21
N ASN A 224 7.52 -21.47 1.58
CA ASN A 224 8.76 -20.69 1.43
C ASN A 224 9.13 -19.95 2.71
N SER A 225 8.15 -19.43 3.43
CA SER A 225 8.35 -18.69 4.67
C SER A 225 7.07 -18.58 5.49
N LEU A 226 7.23 -18.38 6.79
CA LEU A 226 6.15 -17.98 7.69
C LEU A 226 6.54 -16.69 8.39
N VAL A 227 5.62 -15.74 8.46
CA VAL A 227 5.83 -14.48 9.18
C VAL A 227 4.73 -14.27 10.21
N LEU A 228 5.13 -13.84 11.41
CA LEU A 228 4.23 -13.50 12.50
C LEU A 228 4.58 -12.11 13.03
N PHE A 229 3.56 -11.29 13.25
CA PHE A 229 3.67 -10.05 14.01
C PHE A 229 2.89 -10.17 15.30
N GLU A 230 3.44 -9.56 16.35
CA GLU A 230 2.78 -9.31 17.63
C GLU A 230 2.92 -7.81 17.93
N PHE A 231 1.81 -7.12 18.09
CA PHE A 231 1.75 -5.73 18.48
C PHE A 231 1.63 -5.64 20.01
N LYS A 232 2.20 -4.60 20.58
CA LYS A 232 1.96 -4.20 21.97
C LYS A 232 1.50 -2.78 21.97
N ARG A 233 0.43 -2.48 22.69
CA ARG A 233 -0.05 -1.10 22.89
C ARG A 233 1.12 -0.13 23.18
N PRO A 234 1.21 1.01 22.48
CA PRO A 234 2.16 2.08 22.84
C PRO A 234 1.98 2.53 24.30
N GLY A 235 3.07 2.81 25.01
CA GLY A 235 3.03 3.16 26.43
C GLY A 235 2.63 2.02 27.38
N ARG A 236 2.54 0.77 26.90
CA ARG A 236 2.31 -0.40 27.76
C ARG A 236 3.53 -0.64 28.65
N ASP A 237 3.27 -0.81 29.93
CA ASP A 237 4.27 -1.28 30.89
C ASP A 237 4.63 -2.75 30.59
N MET A 238 5.92 -3.02 30.40
CA MET A 238 6.48 -4.33 30.06
C MET A 238 7.22 -4.98 31.23
N ASP A 239 6.94 -4.55 32.47
CA ASP A 239 7.66 -5.01 33.65
C ASP A 239 7.30 -6.42 34.15
N ASN A 240 6.13 -6.94 33.75
CA ASN A 240 5.74 -8.29 34.15
C ASN A 240 6.58 -9.37 33.42
N SER A 241 6.80 -10.51 34.07
CA SER A 241 7.73 -11.55 33.57
C SER A 241 7.36 -12.15 32.20
N LYS A 242 6.08 -12.05 31.80
CA LYS A 242 5.59 -12.55 30.51
C LYS A 242 5.86 -11.54 29.40
N ASP A 243 5.56 -10.27 29.62
CA ASP A 243 5.71 -9.19 28.64
C ASP A 243 7.19 -8.79 28.49
N LYS A 244 7.99 -8.92 29.56
CA LYS A 244 9.43 -8.62 29.54
C LYS A 244 10.24 -9.53 28.60
N LYS A 245 9.78 -10.75 28.34
CA LYS A 245 10.41 -11.70 27.42
C LYS A 245 9.79 -11.59 26.02
N LEU A 246 10.41 -10.78 25.18
CA LEU A 246 9.85 -10.34 23.90
C LEU A 246 9.62 -11.48 22.88
N ASP A 247 10.38 -12.57 22.97
CA ASP A 247 10.31 -13.71 22.04
C ASP A 247 9.26 -14.77 22.41
N SER A 248 8.79 -14.80 23.65
CA SER A 248 8.08 -15.96 24.20
C SER A 248 6.75 -16.27 23.49
N GLN A 249 5.99 -15.25 23.08
CA GLN A 249 4.75 -15.45 22.32
C GLN A 249 5.01 -15.98 20.92
N LEU A 250 5.96 -15.38 20.20
CA LEU A 250 6.33 -15.78 18.84
C LEU A 250 6.87 -17.21 18.79
N GLU A 251 7.80 -17.56 19.69
CA GLU A 251 8.29 -18.94 19.81
C GLU A 251 7.14 -19.90 20.11
N GLY A 252 6.22 -19.50 21.00
CA GLY A 252 5.02 -20.26 21.31
C GLY A 252 4.07 -20.45 20.13
N TYR A 253 3.96 -19.50 19.20
CA TYR A 253 3.16 -19.67 17.98
C TYR A 253 3.88 -20.56 16.96
N PHE A 254 5.15 -20.31 16.69
CA PHE A 254 5.94 -21.10 15.75
C PHE A 254 6.10 -22.55 16.19
N PHE A 255 6.16 -22.81 17.50
CA PHE A 255 6.14 -24.17 18.05
C PHE A 255 4.82 -24.89 17.77
N GLU A 256 3.67 -24.22 17.86
CA GLU A 256 2.39 -24.85 17.51
C GLU A 256 2.24 -25.04 16.00
N LEU A 257 2.74 -24.10 15.20
CA LEU A 257 2.75 -24.21 13.73
C LEU A 257 3.67 -25.33 13.23
N SER A 258 4.77 -25.62 13.92
CA SER A 258 5.68 -26.71 13.54
C SER A 258 5.08 -28.11 13.76
N LYS A 259 4.04 -28.23 14.59
CA LYS A 259 3.26 -29.47 14.77
C LYS A 259 2.19 -29.68 13.69
N SER A 260 2.01 -28.72 12.77
CA SER A 260 0.98 -28.75 11.76
C SER A 260 1.06 -29.99 10.87
N LYS A 261 -0.11 -30.52 10.51
CA LYS A 261 -0.29 -31.68 9.61
C LYS A 261 -1.02 -31.30 8.32
N ALA A 262 -0.89 -30.04 7.90
CA ALA A 262 -1.63 -29.48 6.77
C ALA A 262 -1.44 -30.28 5.47
N LYS A 263 -2.46 -30.25 4.59
CA LYS A 263 -2.43 -30.89 3.27
C LYS A 263 -2.70 -29.88 2.15
N ASN A 264 -2.07 -30.08 1.00
CA ASN A 264 -2.35 -29.30 -0.21
C ASN A 264 -3.65 -29.74 -0.90
N SER A 265 -4.04 -29.02 -1.95
CA SER A 265 -5.22 -29.33 -2.80
C SER A 265 -5.16 -30.70 -3.48
N LYS A 266 -3.99 -31.34 -3.52
CA LYS A 266 -3.76 -32.69 -4.04
C LYS A 266 -3.68 -33.75 -2.91
N GLY A 267 -3.99 -33.39 -1.67
CA GLY A 267 -3.97 -34.27 -0.50
C GLY A 267 -2.58 -34.61 0.05
N ARG A 268 -1.51 -33.99 -0.46
CA ARG A 268 -0.14 -34.18 0.06
C ARG A 268 0.09 -33.35 1.30
N TYR A 269 0.77 -33.90 2.31
CA TYR A 269 1.15 -33.14 3.49
C TYR A 269 2.10 -31.98 3.11
N ILE A 270 1.71 -30.75 3.40
CA ILE A 270 2.58 -29.58 3.43
C ILE A 270 2.88 -29.29 4.90
N ASN A 271 3.84 -30.04 5.46
CA ASN A 271 4.29 -29.75 6.81
C ASN A 271 5.27 -28.57 6.77
N VAL A 272 5.23 -27.73 7.81
CA VAL A 272 6.27 -26.74 8.06
C VAL A 272 7.57 -27.50 8.31
N GLN A 273 8.53 -27.40 7.39
CA GLN A 273 9.81 -28.09 7.53
C GLN A 273 10.65 -27.43 8.63
N LYS A 274 11.58 -28.17 9.24
CA LYS A 274 12.53 -27.56 10.21
C LYS A 274 13.29 -26.42 9.54
N GLU A 275 13.63 -26.61 8.27
CA GLU A 275 14.37 -25.69 7.42
C GLU A 275 13.51 -24.55 6.86
N THR A 276 12.17 -24.57 7.02
CA THR A 276 11.32 -23.46 6.59
C THR A 276 11.69 -22.19 7.35
N PRO A 277 12.13 -21.10 6.68
CA PRO A 277 12.42 -19.83 7.33
C PRO A 277 11.20 -19.25 8.05
N LYS A 278 11.41 -18.80 9.29
CA LYS A 278 10.38 -18.19 10.12
C LYS A 278 10.85 -16.79 10.54
N PHE A 279 9.97 -15.81 10.43
CA PHE A 279 10.25 -14.43 10.80
C PHE A 279 9.20 -13.96 11.81
N GLY A 280 9.65 -13.62 13.01
CA GLY A 280 8.82 -13.07 14.07
C GLY A 280 9.14 -11.60 14.28
N TYR A 281 8.11 -10.78 14.39
CA TYR A 281 8.25 -9.35 14.64
C TYR A 281 7.44 -8.98 15.87
N VAL A 282 8.06 -8.28 16.81
CA VAL A 282 7.36 -7.66 17.94
C VAL A 282 7.40 -6.16 17.74
N VAL A 283 6.24 -5.52 17.77
CA VAL A 283 6.14 -4.07 17.66
C VAL A 283 5.75 -3.50 19.01
N CYS A 284 6.70 -2.93 19.73
CA CYS A 284 6.49 -2.41 21.07
C CYS A 284 7.43 -1.25 21.39
N GLU A 285 7.11 -0.46 22.41
CA GLU A 285 8.00 0.58 22.90
C GLU A 285 9.24 -0.02 23.59
N LEU A 286 10.42 0.43 23.18
CA LEU A 286 11.71 -0.08 23.66
C LEU A 286 12.33 0.88 24.68
N HIS A 287 11.90 0.79 25.94
CA HIS A 287 12.56 1.52 27.03
C HIS A 287 13.83 0.80 27.50
N LYS A 288 14.73 1.55 28.13
CA LYS A 288 16.08 1.09 28.49
C LYS A 288 16.08 -0.22 29.28
N ASP A 289 15.22 -0.36 30.29
CA ASP A 289 15.22 -1.55 31.16
C ASP A 289 14.78 -2.83 30.43
N LEU A 290 13.83 -2.70 29.48
CA LEU A 290 13.40 -3.80 28.62
C LEU A 290 14.49 -4.22 27.63
N ILE A 291 15.18 -3.23 27.06
CA ILE A 291 16.33 -3.44 26.17
C ILE A 291 17.44 -4.19 26.92
N ASP A 292 17.89 -3.64 28.06
CA ASP A 292 19.01 -4.17 28.84
C ASP A 292 18.69 -5.60 29.31
N TYR A 293 17.46 -5.84 29.79
CA TYR A 293 17.02 -7.20 30.16
C TYR A 293 17.12 -8.20 28.99
N ASN A 294 16.62 -7.84 27.81
CA ASN A 294 16.57 -8.77 26.68
C ASN A 294 17.96 -9.03 26.08
N ILE A 295 18.88 -8.08 26.18
CA ILE A 295 20.27 -8.26 25.77
C ILE A 295 21.00 -9.16 26.77
N ASP A 296 20.92 -8.84 28.06
CA ASP A 296 21.70 -9.52 29.10
C ASP A 296 21.20 -10.94 29.36
N TRP A 297 19.88 -11.16 29.30
CA TRP A 297 19.25 -12.39 29.77
C TRP A 297 18.46 -13.17 28.71
N ASN A 298 18.11 -12.53 27.58
CA ASN A 298 17.27 -13.16 26.55
C ASN A 298 17.99 -13.37 25.20
N GLY A 299 19.28 -13.00 25.11
CA GLY A 299 20.11 -13.28 23.94
C GLY A 299 19.81 -12.41 22.72
N PHE A 300 19.11 -11.29 22.90
CA PHE A 300 18.94 -10.29 21.85
C PHE A 300 20.23 -9.48 21.63
N LYS A 301 20.37 -8.94 20.43
CA LYS A 301 21.43 -8.01 20.06
C LYS A 301 20.81 -6.73 19.51
N LYS A 302 21.48 -5.60 19.71
CA LYS A 302 21.10 -4.32 19.08
C LYS A 302 21.48 -4.31 17.61
N THR A 303 20.63 -3.74 16.78
CA THR A 303 20.96 -3.34 15.41
C THR A 303 21.58 -1.93 15.40
N PRO A 304 22.15 -1.48 14.26
CA PRO A 304 22.56 -0.08 14.10
C PRO A 304 21.43 0.95 14.17
N HIS A 305 20.16 0.51 14.17
CA HIS A 305 18.97 1.36 14.18
C HIS A 305 18.23 1.29 15.53
N GLU A 306 18.92 0.93 16.61
CA GLU A 306 18.35 0.87 17.97
C GLU A 306 17.20 -0.14 18.15
N THR A 307 16.93 -0.97 17.14
CA THR A 307 16.05 -2.15 17.23
C THR A 307 16.79 -3.34 17.85
N LEU A 308 16.05 -4.38 18.24
CA LEU A 308 16.63 -5.62 18.75
C LEU A 308 16.40 -6.77 17.78
N TYR A 309 17.34 -7.70 17.68
CA TYR A 309 17.14 -8.94 16.93
C TYR A 309 17.70 -10.15 17.65
N LYS A 310 17.15 -11.33 17.36
CA LYS A 310 17.57 -12.63 17.87
C LYS A 310 17.40 -13.68 16.78
N VAL A 311 18.33 -14.61 16.68
CA VAL A 311 18.21 -15.79 15.81
C VAL A 311 18.11 -17.03 16.69
N ASN A 312 17.02 -17.78 16.54
CA ASN A 312 16.85 -19.10 17.15
C ASN A 312 17.11 -20.16 16.06
N PRO A 313 18.31 -20.79 16.05
CA PRO A 313 18.69 -21.73 15.01
C PRO A 313 17.88 -23.03 15.05
N GLU A 314 17.39 -23.45 16.22
CA GLU A 314 16.62 -24.71 16.34
C GLU A 314 15.25 -24.62 15.68
N LEU A 315 14.65 -23.43 15.71
CA LEU A 315 13.38 -23.14 15.04
C LEU A 315 13.56 -22.62 13.61
N ASN A 316 14.79 -22.35 13.17
CA ASN A 316 15.10 -21.55 11.98
C ASN A 316 14.30 -20.22 11.96
N LEU A 317 14.36 -19.52 13.10
CA LEU A 317 13.54 -18.36 13.40
C LEU A 317 14.43 -17.12 13.59
N TYR A 318 14.13 -16.08 12.83
CA TYR A 318 14.62 -14.72 13.05
C TYR A 318 13.54 -13.93 13.79
N ILE A 319 13.90 -13.28 14.89
CA ILE A 319 13.03 -12.40 15.66
C ILE A 319 13.61 -10.99 15.61
N GLU A 320 12.77 -10.00 15.31
CA GLU A 320 13.12 -8.59 15.41
C GLU A 320 12.08 -7.83 16.24
N VAL A 321 12.57 -6.95 17.10
CA VAL A 321 11.73 -6.06 17.92
C VAL A 321 11.99 -4.64 17.48
N ILE A 322 10.92 -3.97 17.06
CA ILE A 322 10.94 -2.62 16.51
C ILE A 322 9.88 -1.78 17.24
N ASP A 323 10.15 -0.52 17.53
CA ASP A 323 9.10 0.37 17.99
C ASP A 323 8.31 1.00 16.84
N TYR A 324 7.15 1.54 17.15
CA TYR A 324 6.27 2.14 16.16
C TYR A 324 6.89 3.34 15.43
N ASN A 325 7.77 4.10 16.07
CA ASN A 325 8.42 5.25 15.41
C ASN A 325 9.39 4.76 14.35
N HIS A 326 10.24 3.78 14.68
CA HIS A 326 11.14 3.15 13.71
C HIS A 326 10.38 2.51 12.55
N LEU A 327 9.26 1.84 12.82
CA LEU A 327 8.42 1.24 11.78
C LEU A 327 7.93 2.29 10.77
N VAL A 328 7.41 3.41 11.27
CA VAL A 328 6.94 4.50 10.42
C VAL A 328 8.08 5.18 9.68
N ASP A 329 9.21 5.43 10.35
CA ASP A 329 10.39 6.03 9.74
C ASP A 329 10.94 5.18 8.60
N PHE A 330 10.97 3.85 8.78
CA PHE A 330 11.36 2.93 7.72
C PHE A 330 10.36 2.96 6.56
N ALA A 331 9.06 2.94 6.85
CA ALA A 331 8.03 3.06 5.82
C ALA A 331 8.11 4.38 5.04
N GLU A 332 8.40 5.51 5.70
CA GLU A 332 8.60 6.80 5.04
C GLU A 332 9.85 6.83 4.18
N LYS A 333 11.00 6.37 4.71
CA LYS A 333 12.27 6.30 3.96
C LYS A 333 12.15 5.45 2.69
N ARG A 334 11.42 4.33 2.75
CA ARG A 334 11.13 3.48 1.57
C ARG A 334 10.40 4.26 0.46
N HIS A 335 9.55 5.22 0.83
CA HIS A 335 8.73 5.98 -0.11
C HIS A 335 9.26 7.36 -0.46
N GLU A 336 10.24 7.88 0.28
CA GLU A 336 10.77 9.24 0.14
C GLU A 336 11.21 9.54 -1.31
N VAL A 337 11.87 8.58 -1.97
CA VAL A 337 12.29 8.72 -3.37
C VAL A 337 11.08 8.90 -4.30
N PHE A 338 9.98 8.18 -4.06
CA PHE A 338 8.76 8.32 -4.85
C PHE A 338 8.06 9.64 -4.58
N PHE A 339 8.00 10.07 -3.31
CA PHE A 339 7.39 11.36 -2.96
C PHE A 339 8.11 12.53 -3.63
N LYS A 340 9.45 12.51 -3.65
CA LYS A 340 10.28 13.49 -4.36
C LYS A 340 10.11 13.40 -5.87
N ALA A 341 10.23 12.20 -6.45
CA ALA A 341 10.19 12.00 -7.91
C ALA A 341 8.82 12.35 -8.53
N LEU A 342 7.74 12.15 -7.79
CA LEU A 342 6.38 12.46 -8.23
C LEU A 342 5.98 13.91 -7.91
N GLY A 343 6.82 14.62 -7.16
CA GLY A 343 6.62 16.01 -6.75
C GLY A 343 5.59 16.18 -5.64
N ILE A 344 5.28 15.11 -4.90
CA ILE A 344 4.26 15.11 -3.83
C ILE A 344 4.70 15.97 -2.63
N ASP A 345 6.00 16.05 -2.36
CA ASP A 345 6.55 16.91 -1.30
C ASP A 345 6.58 18.39 -1.70
N ASN A 346 6.53 18.69 -3.00
CA ASN A 346 6.65 20.04 -3.55
C ASN A 346 5.29 20.63 -3.97
N LEU A 347 4.18 19.92 -3.71
CA LEU A 347 2.84 20.40 -4.05
C LEU A 347 2.49 21.68 -3.30
#